data_AF-A0A1T5HND3-F1
#
_entry.id   AF-A0A1T5HND3-F1
#
_cell.length_a   1.000
_cell.length_b   1.000
_cell.length_c   1.000
_cell.angle_alpha   90.00
_cell.angle_beta   90.00
_cell.angle_gamma   90.00
#
_symmetry.space_group_name_H-M   'P 1'
#
loop_
_entity.id
_entity.type
_entity.pdbx_description
1 polymer ?
#
loop_
_entity_poly.entity_id
_entity_poly.type
_entity_poly.pdbx_seq_one_letter_code
_entity_poly.pdbx_strand_id
1 'polypeptide(L)'
;MMTRILFLVGFAMMGLSVTAQGRMDSEEMLKHVNEARANDCLCGDEEMSAVGPLQWDDKLARAAQRHANDMARRNFFSHTGSDRSSVSDRVERQRFDWQRVGENLAEGFHDVATVVQGWINSPGHCKNIMNGNFTHIGAAVSRDGKYWVQVFATPMPGTE
;
A
#
# COMPACT_ATOMS: atom_id res chain seq x y z
N MET A 1 22.17 -41.90 54.15
CA MET A 1 20.90 -41.46 53.53
C MET A 1 21.15 -40.08 52.92
N MET A 2 21.37 -40.03 51.60
CA MET A 2 21.61 -38.78 50.86
C MET A 2 20.26 -38.21 50.41
N THR A 3 19.92 -37.01 50.86
CA THR A 3 18.70 -36.30 50.46
C THR A 3 18.96 -35.52 49.17
N ARG A 4 18.06 -35.71 48.21
CA ARG A 4 18.13 -35.26 46.82
C ARG A 4 17.98 -33.74 46.66
N ILE A 5 18.73 -33.19 45.71
CA ILE A 5 18.54 -31.90 45.05
C ILE A 5 17.42 -32.04 44.01
N LEU A 6 16.53 -31.05 43.88
CA LEU A 6 16.04 -30.59 42.57
C LEU A 6 15.44 -29.17 42.67
N PHE A 7 16.12 -28.21 42.04
CA PHE A 7 15.53 -26.98 41.52
C PHE A 7 14.78 -27.33 40.22
N LEU A 8 13.58 -26.79 39.99
CA LEU A 8 13.06 -26.56 38.64
C LEU A 8 11.95 -25.50 38.62
N VAL A 9 12.33 -24.33 38.08
CA VAL A 9 11.68 -23.56 37.01
C VAL A 9 10.18 -23.30 37.13
N GLY A 10 9.85 -22.08 37.57
CA GLY A 10 8.55 -21.45 37.32
C GLY A 10 8.41 -21.13 35.83
N PHE A 11 7.46 -21.78 35.18
CA PHE A 11 7.04 -21.55 33.80
C PHE A 11 6.30 -20.20 33.74
N ALA A 12 6.96 -19.12 33.34
CA ALA A 12 6.25 -17.91 32.92
C ALA A 12 5.66 -18.19 31.53
N MET A 13 4.34 -18.24 31.44
CA MET A 13 3.62 -18.38 30.18
C MET A 13 4.07 -17.28 29.21
N MET A 14 4.77 -17.67 28.14
CA MET A 14 4.83 -16.84 26.95
C MET A 14 3.41 -16.72 26.41
N GLY A 15 2.80 -15.55 26.60
CA GLY A 15 1.58 -15.20 25.89
C GLY A 15 1.87 -15.25 24.40
N LEU A 16 1.32 -16.25 23.72
CA LEU A 16 1.19 -16.25 22.27
C LEU A 16 0.29 -15.07 21.91
N SER A 17 0.89 -13.93 21.59
CA SER A 17 0.20 -12.88 20.85
C SER A 17 -0.13 -13.46 19.48
N VAL A 18 -1.36 -13.93 19.31
CA VAL A 18 -1.98 -14.08 18.00
C VAL A 18 -2.10 -12.66 17.45
N THR A 19 -1.11 -12.23 16.66
CA THR A 19 -1.24 -11.02 15.87
C THR A 19 -2.35 -11.28 14.85
N ALA A 20 -3.30 -10.36 14.74
CA ALA A 20 -4.35 -10.45 13.75
C ALA A 20 -3.69 -10.57 12.37
N GLN A 21 -3.98 -11.66 11.65
CA GLN A 21 -3.54 -11.84 10.29
C GLN A 21 -4.03 -10.66 9.41
N GLY A 22 -3.11 -9.90 8.84
CA GLY A 22 -3.26 -9.30 7.50
C GLY A 22 -4.08 -8.02 7.35
N ARG A 23 -3.72 -6.93 8.04
CA ARG A 23 -3.95 -5.57 7.49
C ARG A 23 -2.60 -4.92 7.23
N MET A 24 -2.45 -4.35 6.04
CA MET A 24 -1.34 -3.44 5.75
C MET A 24 -1.41 -2.24 6.71
N ASP A 25 -0.26 -1.84 7.24
CA ASP A 25 -0.11 -0.63 8.04
C ASP A 25 -0.06 0.61 7.12
N SER A 26 -1.11 1.44 7.19
CA SER A 26 -1.24 2.63 6.37
C SER A 26 -0.22 3.71 6.70
N GLU A 27 0.21 3.79 7.96
CA GLU A 27 1.22 4.76 8.38
C GLU A 27 2.60 4.35 7.85
N GLU A 28 2.93 3.06 7.93
CA GLU A 28 4.14 2.51 7.33
C GLU A 28 4.18 2.74 5.80
N MET A 29 3.06 2.50 5.12
CA MET A 29 2.92 2.73 3.68
C MET A 29 3.13 4.19 3.32
N LEU A 30 2.43 5.10 4.02
CA LEU A 30 2.56 6.53 3.79
C LEU A 30 4.00 7.00 4.03
N LYS A 31 4.61 6.52 5.12
CA LYS A 31 5.98 6.84 5.49
C LYS A 31 6.96 6.45 4.39
N HIS A 32 6.97 5.20 3.94
CA HIS A 32 7.92 4.75 2.92
C HIS A 32 7.75 5.45 1.56
N VAL A 33 6.51 5.73 1.17
CA VAL A 33 6.23 6.51 -0.05
C VAL A 33 6.74 7.94 0.08
N ASN A 34 6.50 8.60 1.22
CA ASN A 34 6.95 9.96 1.44
C ASN A 34 8.48 10.06 1.64
N GLU A 35 9.12 9.04 2.21
CA GLU A 35 10.59 8.93 2.25
C GLU A 35 11.19 8.86 0.85
N ALA A 36 10.59 8.10 -0.06
CA ALA A 36 11.03 8.07 -1.45
C ALA A 36 10.84 9.44 -2.13
N ARG A 37 9.68 10.08 -1.94
CA ARG A 37 9.35 11.38 -2.53
C ARG A 37 10.23 12.54 -2.06
N ALA A 38 10.81 12.43 -0.86
CA ALA A 38 11.65 13.47 -0.26
C ALA A 38 13.04 13.59 -0.88
N ASN A 39 13.42 12.70 -1.80
CA ASN A 39 14.75 12.66 -2.41
C ASN A 39 14.64 12.67 -3.93
N ASP A 40 15.64 13.25 -4.59
CA ASP A 40 15.85 13.04 -6.02
C ASP A 40 16.14 11.56 -6.26
N CYS A 41 15.64 11.00 -7.36
CA CYS A 41 15.87 9.60 -7.69
C CYS A 41 15.92 9.34 -9.20
N LEU A 42 16.34 8.13 -9.56
CA LEU A 42 16.28 7.63 -10.92
C LEU A 42 15.12 6.64 -11.06
N CYS A 43 14.11 7.00 -11.84
CA CYS A 43 13.03 6.08 -12.21
C CYS A 43 13.38 5.39 -13.53
N GLY A 44 14.25 4.39 -13.45
CA GLY A 44 14.95 3.85 -14.63
C GLY A 44 16.11 4.76 -15.00
N ASP A 45 16.12 5.27 -16.21
CA ASP A 45 17.15 6.23 -16.68
C ASP A 45 16.71 7.70 -16.56
N GLU A 46 15.51 7.96 -16.02
CA GLU A 46 14.95 9.31 -15.90
C GLU A 46 15.16 9.86 -14.49
N GLU A 47 15.80 11.03 -14.40
CA GLU A 47 15.93 11.81 -13.17
C GLU A 47 14.60 12.43 -12.78
N MET A 48 14.15 12.13 -11.56
CA MET A 48 12.97 12.71 -10.94
C MET A 48 13.41 13.52 -9.72
N SER A 49 13.09 14.80 -9.70
CA SER A 49 13.34 15.65 -8.52
C SER A 49 12.45 15.26 -7.35
N ALA A 50 12.90 15.57 -6.14
CA ALA A 50 12.09 15.49 -4.93
C ALA A 50 10.78 16.27 -5.08
N VAL A 51 9.70 15.72 -4.54
CA VAL A 51 8.34 16.28 -4.61
C VAL A 51 7.69 16.29 -3.23
N GLY A 52 6.67 17.13 -3.04
CA GLY A 52 6.00 17.27 -1.75
C GLY A 52 5.40 15.96 -1.24
N PRO A 53 5.22 15.79 0.09
CA PRO A 53 4.64 14.58 0.65
C PRO A 53 3.17 14.42 0.24
N LEU A 54 2.71 13.18 0.16
CA LEU A 54 1.31 12.83 -0.01
C LEU A 54 0.61 12.78 1.35
N GLN A 55 -0.71 12.99 1.32
CA GLN A 55 -1.61 12.80 2.45
C GLN A 55 -2.41 11.50 2.27
N TRP A 56 -2.60 10.75 3.35
CA TRP A 56 -3.44 9.55 3.29
C TRP A 56 -4.92 9.91 3.17
N ASP A 57 -5.65 9.22 2.30
CA ASP A 57 -7.10 9.35 2.15
C ASP A 57 -7.80 7.98 2.18
N ASP A 58 -8.77 7.86 3.09
CA ASP A 58 -9.51 6.61 3.30
C ASP A 58 -10.47 6.24 2.17
N LYS A 59 -10.95 7.22 1.38
CA LYS A 59 -11.75 6.93 0.17
C LYS A 59 -10.86 6.27 -0.88
N LEU A 60 -9.64 6.76 -1.10
CA LEU A 60 -8.67 6.14 -1.99
C LEU A 60 -8.27 4.74 -1.51
N ALA A 61 -8.04 4.57 -0.20
CA ALA A 61 -7.74 3.25 0.39
C ALA A 61 -8.89 2.25 0.18
N ARG A 62 -10.16 2.70 0.29
CA ARG A 62 -11.33 1.86 -0.02
C ARG A 62 -11.40 1.49 -1.50
N ALA A 63 -11.04 2.40 -2.40
CA ALA A 63 -10.97 2.11 -3.84
C ALA A 63 -9.91 1.04 -4.13
N ALA A 64 -8.71 1.21 -3.57
CA ALA A 64 -7.61 0.25 -3.66
C ALA A 64 -8.01 -1.14 -3.11
N GLN A 65 -8.62 -1.17 -1.92
CA GLN A 65 -9.02 -2.41 -1.26
C GLN A 65 -10.07 -3.19 -2.05
N ARG A 66 -11.01 -2.49 -2.70
CA ARG A 66 -12.02 -3.13 -3.56
C ARG A 66 -11.36 -3.79 -4.76
N HIS A 67 -10.42 -3.11 -5.41
CA HIS A 67 -9.72 -3.65 -6.58
C HIS A 67 -8.80 -4.83 -6.22
N ALA A 68 -8.03 -4.70 -5.14
CA ALA A 68 -7.19 -5.78 -4.63
C ALA A 68 -8.01 -7.05 -4.38
N ASN A 69 -9.18 -6.90 -3.74
CA ASN A 69 -10.08 -8.02 -3.47
C ASN A 69 -10.77 -8.55 -4.73
N ASP A 70 -11.01 -7.73 -5.74
CA ASP A 70 -11.56 -8.17 -7.03
C ASP A 70 -10.55 -9.07 -7.76
N MET A 71 -9.30 -8.61 -7.88
CA MET A 71 -8.18 -9.38 -8.43
C MET A 71 -8.00 -10.72 -7.71
N ALA A 72 -8.03 -10.72 -6.37
CA ALA A 72 -7.99 -11.96 -5.57
C ALA A 72 -9.17 -12.90 -5.85
N ARG A 73 -10.40 -12.38 -5.82
CA ARG A 73 -11.63 -13.20 -5.98
C ARG A 73 -11.77 -13.81 -7.37
N ARG A 74 -11.26 -13.13 -8.39
CA ARG A 74 -11.40 -13.50 -9.79
C ARG A 74 -10.11 -14.06 -10.40
N ASN A 75 -9.04 -14.11 -9.60
CA ASN A 75 -7.72 -14.62 -9.97
C ASN A 75 -7.16 -13.99 -11.27
N PHE A 76 -7.09 -12.67 -11.30
CA PHE A 76 -6.47 -11.91 -12.40
C PHE A 76 -5.60 -10.77 -11.86
N PHE A 77 -4.70 -10.25 -12.69
CA PHE A 77 -3.86 -9.09 -12.39
C PHE A 77 -3.98 -8.05 -13.51
N SER A 78 -4.66 -6.93 -13.25
CA SER A 78 -4.91 -5.87 -14.25
C SER A 78 -5.36 -4.57 -13.58
N HIS A 79 -5.09 -3.44 -14.23
CA HIS A 79 -5.65 -2.13 -13.86
C HIS A 79 -7.17 -2.04 -14.11
N THR A 80 -7.69 -2.85 -15.02
CA THR A 80 -9.12 -2.92 -15.33
C THR A 80 -9.79 -3.95 -14.42
N GLY A 81 -10.83 -3.52 -13.70
CA GLY A 81 -11.62 -4.40 -12.84
C GLY A 81 -12.42 -5.45 -13.62
N SER A 82 -12.89 -6.49 -12.95
CA SER A 82 -13.72 -7.54 -13.56
C SER A 82 -15.07 -7.04 -14.08
N ASP A 83 -15.51 -5.88 -13.59
CA ASP A 83 -16.67 -5.11 -14.05
C ASP A 83 -16.33 -4.12 -15.17
N ARG A 84 -15.12 -4.18 -15.73
CA ARG A 84 -14.53 -3.23 -16.69
C ARG A 84 -14.25 -1.83 -16.14
N SER A 85 -14.30 -1.65 -14.82
CA SER A 85 -13.98 -0.35 -14.21
C SER A 85 -12.51 0.04 -14.37
N SER A 86 -12.26 1.31 -14.62
CA SER A 86 -10.95 1.95 -14.47
C SER A 86 -10.71 2.36 -13.00
N VAL A 87 -9.51 2.85 -12.69
CA VAL A 87 -9.22 3.43 -11.36
C VAL A 87 -10.11 4.65 -11.06
N SER A 88 -10.41 5.49 -12.06
CA SER A 88 -11.28 6.66 -11.85
C SER A 88 -12.69 6.24 -11.46
N ASP A 89 -13.27 5.26 -12.15
CA ASP A 89 -14.60 4.73 -11.80
C ASP A 89 -14.63 4.20 -10.36
N ARG A 90 -13.54 3.54 -9.93
CA ARG A 90 -13.42 2.99 -8.57
C ARG A 90 -13.31 4.08 -7.51
N VAL A 91 -12.56 5.15 -7.78
CA VAL A 91 -12.39 6.33 -6.92
C VAL A 91 -13.70 7.12 -6.80
N GLU A 92 -14.40 7.37 -7.91
CA GLU A 92 -15.70 8.05 -7.94
C GLU A 92 -16.76 7.31 -7.14
N ARG A 93 -16.76 5.97 -7.20
CA ARG A 93 -17.64 5.14 -6.36
C ARG A 93 -17.40 5.32 -4.85
N GLN A 94 -16.24 5.83 -4.44
CA GLN A 94 -15.96 6.18 -3.04
C GLN A 94 -16.28 7.66 -2.71
N ARG A 95 -16.89 8.41 -3.64
CA ARG A 95 -17.24 9.82 -3.50
C ARG A 95 -16.02 10.70 -3.23
N PHE A 96 -14.92 10.42 -3.95
CA PHE A 96 -13.75 11.28 -4.02
C PHE A 96 -13.80 12.01 -5.37
N ASP A 97 -13.97 13.33 -5.33
CA ASP A 97 -13.96 14.17 -6.53
C ASP A 97 -12.51 14.50 -6.87
N TRP A 98 -12.08 14.18 -8.09
CA TRP A 98 -10.67 14.18 -8.46
C TRP A 98 -10.42 15.01 -9.72
N GLN A 99 -9.28 15.70 -9.75
CA GLN A 99 -8.73 16.33 -10.95
C GLN A 99 -7.78 15.38 -11.68
N ARG A 100 -7.00 14.59 -10.92
CA ARG A 100 -6.09 13.56 -11.44
C ARG A 100 -6.17 12.31 -10.57
N VAL A 101 -6.02 11.13 -11.19
CA VAL A 101 -5.88 9.84 -10.50
C VAL A 101 -4.80 8.99 -11.15
N GLY A 102 -4.12 8.17 -10.36
CA GLY A 102 -3.11 7.22 -10.81
C GLY A 102 -3.16 5.92 -10.01
N GLU A 103 -2.62 4.84 -10.56
CA GLU A 103 -2.61 3.52 -9.90
C GLU A 103 -1.28 2.79 -10.11
N ASN A 104 -0.76 2.20 -9.04
CA ASN A 104 0.28 1.16 -9.09
C ASN A 104 -0.30 -0.16 -8.58
N LEU A 105 0.13 -1.27 -9.20
CA LEU A 105 -0.24 -2.63 -8.80
C LEU A 105 1.01 -3.44 -8.50
N ALA A 106 0.91 -4.41 -7.59
CA ALA A 106 1.96 -5.40 -7.38
C ALA A 106 1.37 -6.74 -6.91
N GLU A 107 2.11 -7.82 -7.12
CA GLU A 107 1.76 -9.18 -6.72
C GLU A 107 3.00 -9.86 -6.13
N GLY A 108 2.81 -10.69 -5.10
CA GLY A 108 3.89 -11.54 -4.57
C GLY A 108 4.82 -10.88 -3.54
N PHE A 109 4.47 -9.70 -3.04
CA PHE A 109 5.19 -9.04 -1.93
C PHE A 109 4.55 -9.37 -0.59
N HIS A 110 5.36 -9.45 0.46
CA HIS A 110 4.96 -9.92 1.78
C HIS A 110 4.71 -8.80 2.80
N ASP A 111 5.28 -7.62 2.57
CA ASP A 111 5.21 -6.49 3.47
C ASP A 111 5.26 -5.15 2.71
N VAL A 112 5.02 -4.06 3.46
CA VAL A 112 4.96 -2.69 2.91
C VAL A 112 6.30 -2.23 2.37
N ALA A 113 7.38 -2.43 3.13
CA ALA A 113 8.71 -1.97 2.74
C ALA A 113 9.14 -2.60 1.40
N THR A 114 8.94 -3.91 1.24
CA THR A 114 9.32 -4.63 0.02
C THR A 114 8.47 -4.26 -1.18
N VAL A 115 7.15 -4.04 -1.01
CA VAL A 115 6.29 -3.63 -2.14
C VAL A 115 6.58 -2.20 -2.60
N VAL A 116 6.82 -1.26 -1.66
CA VAL A 116 7.19 0.11 -2.02
C VAL A 116 8.53 0.12 -2.74
N GLN A 117 9.53 -0.61 -2.25
CA GLN A 117 10.81 -0.76 -2.96
C GLN A 117 10.63 -1.40 -4.34
N GLY A 118 9.73 -2.38 -4.47
CA GLY A 118 9.37 -3.00 -5.75
C GLY A 118 8.81 -2.00 -6.75
N TRP A 119 7.93 -1.09 -6.32
CA TRP A 119 7.43 0.00 -7.16
C TRP A 119 8.52 1.01 -7.52
N ILE A 120 9.39 1.40 -6.57
CA ILE A 120 10.51 2.32 -6.85
C ILE A 120 11.49 1.73 -7.87
N ASN A 121 11.76 0.42 -7.80
CA ASN A 121 12.64 -0.25 -8.75
C ASN A 121 12.01 -0.45 -10.15
N SER A 122 10.74 -0.12 -10.33
CA SER A 122 10.02 -0.25 -11.59
C SER A 122 9.80 1.14 -12.21
N PRO A 123 10.41 1.48 -13.36
CA PRO A 123 10.42 2.85 -13.89
C PRO A 123 9.04 3.50 -14.00
N GLY A 124 8.02 2.77 -14.47
CA GLY A 124 6.66 3.28 -14.59
C GLY A 124 5.99 3.55 -13.23
N HIS A 125 6.13 2.63 -12.27
CA HIS A 125 5.55 2.79 -10.94
C HIS A 125 6.26 3.87 -10.12
N CYS A 126 7.59 3.94 -10.24
CA CYS A 126 8.44 4.98 -9.66
C CYS A 126 8.01 6.36 -10.15
N LYS A 127 7.82 6.55 -11.47
CA LYS A 127 7.31 7.80 -12.04
C LYS A 127 5.94 8.20 -11.49
N ASN A 128 5.07 7.22 -11.20
CA ASN A 128 3.78 7.47 -10.59
C ASN A 128 3.93 7.94 -9.13
N ILE A 129 4.80 7.28 -8.34
CA ILE A 129 5.14 7.68 -6.96
C ILE A 129 5.75 9.08 -6.93
N MET A 130 6.64 9.40 -7.88
CA MET A 130 7.36 10.68 -7.95
C MET A 130 6.62 11.78 -8.71
N ASN A 131 5.38 11.52 -9.16
CA ASN A 131 4.59 12.54 -9.84
C ASN A 131 4.15 13.61 -8.83
N GLY A 132 4.74 14.81 -8.94
CA GLY A 132 4.45 15.95 -8.10
C GLY A 132 3.03 16.54 -8.28
N ASN A 133 2.30 16.09 -9.30
CA ASN A 133 0.90 16.50 -9.50
C ASN A 133 -0.09 15.74 -8.61
N PHE A 134 0.35 14.75 -7.83
CA PHE A 134 -0.47 14.08 -6.82
C PHE A 134 -0.22 14.66 -5.43
N THR A 135 -1.30 14.76 -4.65
CA THR A 135 -1.28 15.25 -3.26
C THR A 135 -1.82 14.23 -2.26
N HIS A 136 -2.58 13.22 -2.73
CA HIS A 136 -3.19 12.21 -1.88
C HIS A 136 -2.85 10.79 -2.33
N ILE A 137 -2.89 9.87 -1.38
CA ILE A 137 -2.66 8.43 -1.57
C ILE A 137 -3.64 7.61 -0.74
N GLY A 138 -4.04 6.46 -1.27
CA GLY A 138 -4.56 5.36 -0.48
C GLY A 138 -4.08 4.04 -1.06
N ALA A 139 -3.85 3.05 -0.22
CA ALA A 139 -3.37 1.75 -0.66
C ALA A 139 -4.06 0.62 0.10
N ALA A 140 -3.95 -0.59 -0.43
CA ALA A 140 -4.46 -1.79 0.21
C ALA A 140 -3.76 -3.05 -0.31
N VAL A 141 -3.84 -4.11 0.48
CA VAL A 141 -3.53 -5.48 0.06
C VAL A 141 -4.81 -6.32 0.08
N SER A 142 -4.93 -7.28 -0.83
CA SER A 142 -6.05 -8.23 -0.84
C SER A 142 -6.08 -9.06 0.43
N ARG A 143 -7.25 -9.61 0.78
CA ARG A 143 -7.43 -10.41 2.01
C ARG A 143 -6.52 -11.63 2.11
N ASP A 144 -6.12 -12.20 0.99
CA ASP A 144 -5.18 -13.32 0.90
C ASP A 144 -3.70 -12.88 0.90
N GLY A 145 -3.43 -11.57 1.01
CA GLY A 145 -2.09 -11.00 1.05
C GLY A 145 -1.38 -10.93 -0.31
N LYS A 146 -2.07 -11.31 -1.39
CA LYS A 146 -1.44 -11.57 -2.69
C LYS A 146 -1.27 -10.33 -3.57
N TYR A 147 -2.29 -9.47 -3.62
CA TYR A 147 -2.38 -8.34 -4.54
C TYR A 147 -2.36 -7.01 -3.81
N TRP A 148 -1.45 -6.14 -4.22
CA TRP A 148 -1.28 -4.80 -3.69
C TRP A 148 -1.75 -3.77 -4.69
N VAL A 149 -2.46 -2.75 -4.20
CA VAL A 149 -2.97 -1.63 -5.00
C VAL A 149 -2.64 -0.35 -4.28
N GLN A 150 -2.07 0.60 -5.01
CA GLN A 150 -1.78 1.96 -4.54
C GLN A 150 -2.45 2.94 -5.51
N VAL A 151 -3.29 3.81 -4.97
CA VAL A 151 -4.07 4.80 -5.71
C VAL A 151 -3.62 6.19 -5.28
N PHE A 152 -3.32 7.03 -6.28
CA PHE A 152 -2.96 8.42 -6.10
C PHE A 152 -4.08 9.32 -6.59
N ALA A 153 -4.24 10.49 -5.98
CA ALA A 153 -5.15 11.49 -6.51
C ALA A 153 -4.70 12.92 -6.21
N THR A 154 -5.29 13.84 -6.96
CA THR A 154 -5.40 15.25 -6.58
C THR A 154 -6.88 15.59 -6.57
N PRO A 155 -7.42 16.11 -5.45
CA PRO A 155 -8.83 16.42 -5.33
C PRO A 155 -9.23 17.56 -6.28
N MET A 156 -10.51 17.64 -6.60
CA MET A 156 -11.05 18.82 -7.26
C MET A 156 -10.90 20.04 -6.34
N PRO A 157 -10.58 21.24 -6.86
CA PRO A 157 -10.51 22.44 -6.04
C PRO A 157 -11.82 22.66 -5.27
N GLY A 158 -11.73 22.85 -3.96
CA GLY A 158 -12.89 23.09 -3.08
C GLY A 158 -13.59 21.84 -2.54
N THR A 159 -13.03 20.63 -2.73
CA THR A 159 -13.58 19.36 -2.21
C THR A 159 -12.68 18.67 -1.18
N GLU A 160 -11.69 19.38 -0.64
CA GLU A 160 -10.79 18.90 0.42
C GLU A 160 -11.50 18.78 1.78
#